data_AF-A0A535LRX1-F1
#
_entry.id   AF-A0A535LRX1-F1
#
_cell.length_a   1.000
_cell.length_b   1.000
_cell.length_c   1.000
_cell.angle_alpha   90.00
_cell.angle_beta   90.00
_cell.angle_gamma   90.00
#
_symmetry.space_group_name_H-M   'P 1'
#
loop_
_entity.id
_entity.type
_entity.pdbx_description
1 polymer ?
#
loop_
_entity_poly.entity_id
_entity_poly.type
_entity_poly.pdbx_seq_one_letter_code
_entity_poly.pdbx_strand_id
1 'polypeptide(L)' 'QSFAGKAVGGVVELAREADVPVLVVAGDIYANELSSDALEGLEVVSLVQRFGAEAARNDVLGRVENVVADVLRARAGG' A
#
# COMPACT_ATOMS: atom_id res chain seq x y z
N GLN A 1 -8.04 7.27 7.93
CA GLN A 1 -7.51 8.59 8.33
C GLN A 1 -6.07 8.91 7.84
N SER A 2 -5.30 8.00 7.20
CA SER A 2 -3.86 8.20 6.89
C SER A 2 -3.53 8.89 5.55
N PHE A 3 -4.49 9.03 4.63
CA PHE A 3 -4.27 9.62 3.30
C PHE A 3 -4.69 11.09 3.20
N ALA A 4 -5.57 11.57 4.08
CA ALA A 4 -5.99 12.97 4.12
C ALA A 4 -4.93 13.86 4.81
N GLY A 5 -3.84 14.18 4.11
CA GLY A 5 -2.80 15.10 4.60
C GLY A 5 -1.92 14.56 5.74
N LYS A 6 -1.85 13.23 5.92
CA LYS A 6 -0.93 12.57 6.85
C LYS A 6 0.20 11.88 6.10
N ALA A 7 1.13 11.25 6.84
CA ALA A 7 2.39 10.71 6.33
C ALA A 7 2.30 9.96 4.98
N VAL A 8 1.27 9.12 4.77
CA VAL A 8 1.11 8.38 3.51
C VAL A 8 0.73 9.31 2.36
N GLY A 9 -0.23 10.22 2.55
CA GLY A 9 -0.62 11.19 1.53
C GLY A 9 0.54 12.10 1.09
N GLY A 10 1.33 12.60 2.04
CA GLY A 10 2.48 13.45 1.72
C GLY A 10 3.61 12.72 0.97
N VAL A 11 3.88 11.45 1.30
CA VAL A 11 4.87 10.63 0.57
C VAL A 11 4.40 10.34 -0.85
N VAL A 12 3.09 10.10 -1.03
CA VAL A 12 2.49 9.86 -2.33
C VAL A 12 2.60 11.08 -3.24
N GLU A 13 2.30 12.28 -2.72
CA GLU A 13 2.45 13.53 -3.48
C GLU A 13 3.90 13.75 -3.92
N LEU A 14 4.87 13.60 -3.01
CA LEU A 14 6.29 13.74 -3.32
C LEU A 14 6.76 12.75 -4.39
N ALA A 15 6.30 11.51 -4.32
CA ALA A 15 6.68 10.50 -5.30
C ALA A 15 6.04 10.74 -6.67
N ARG A 16 4.81 11.26 -6.71
CA ARG A 16 4.15 11.71 -7.95
C ARG A 16 4.93 12.87 -8.59
N GLU A 17 5.36 13.86 -7.80
CA GLU A 17 6.19 14.97 -8.29
C GLU A 17 7.53 14.49 -8.85
N ALA A 18 8.08 13.40 -8.30
CA ALA A 18 9.34 12.80 -8.73
C ALA A 18 9.19 11.74 -9.83
N ASP A 19 7.97 11.46 -10.32
CA ASP A 19 7.65 10.37 -11.27
C ASP A 19 8.15 9.00 -10.82
N VAL A 20 8.07 8.72 -9.50
CA VAL A 20 8.51 7.45 -8.89
C VAL A 20 7.29 6.58 -8.58
N PRO A 21 7.27 5.29 -8.99
CA PRO A 21 6.18 4.39 -8.68
C PRO A 21 6.12 4.07 -7.18
N VAL A 22 4.92 4.17 -6.59
CA VAL A 22 4.69 3.93 -5.16
C VAL A 22 3.84 2.68 -4.93
N LEU A 23 4.28 1.85 -3.99
CA LEU A 23 3.51 0.76 -3.41
C LEU A 23 3.21 1.10 -1.95
N VAL A 24 1.93 1.12 -1.56
CA VAL A 24 1.49 1.28 -0.17
C VAL A 24 1.06 -0.07 0.37
N VAL A 25 1.76 -0.55 1.40
CA VAL A 25 1.38 -1.76 2.15
C VAL A 25 0.87 -1.35 3.52
N ALA A 26 -0.41 -1.60 3.80
CA ALA A 26 -1.06 -1.20 5.04
C ALA A 26 -1.71 -2.40 5.73
N GLY A 27 -1.76 -2.37 7.07
CA GLY A 27 -2.41 -3.43 7.85
C GLY A 27 -3.88 -3.59 7.47
N ASP A 28 -4.64 -2.50 7.50
CA ASP A 28 -6.03 -2.45 7.02
C ASP A 28 -6.24 -1.16 6.21
N ILE A 29 -7.24 -1.18 5.32
CA ILE A 29 -7.57 -0.06 4.46
C ILE A 29 -9.08 0.17 4.50
N TYR A 30 -9.45 1.36 4.93
CA TYR A 30 -10.82 1.84 4.91
C TYR A 30 -11.04 2.61 3.60
N ALA A 31 -11.54 1.90 2.57
CA ALA A 31 -11.73 2.46 1.23
C ALA A 31 -12.69 3.66 1.19
N ASN A 32 -13.62 3.75 2.14
CA ASN A 32 -14.52 4.89 2.31
C ASN A 32 -13.82 6.17 2.80
N GLU A 33 -12.56 6.08 3.25
CA GLU A 33 -11.75 7.24 3.67
C GLU A 33 -10.74 7.67 2.60
N LEU A 34 -10.75 7.04 1.43
CA LEU A 34 -9.84 7.30 0.32
C LEU A 34 -10.61 7.95 -0.83
N SER A 35 -10.19 9.13 -1.27
CA SER A 35 -10.68 9.68 -2.52
C SER A 35 -10.11 8.89 -3.70
N SER A 36 -10.90 8.72 -4.76
CA SER A 36 -10.47 8.08 -6.02
C SER A 36 -9.18 8.70 -6.57
N ASP A 37 -9.07 10.02 -6.48
CA ASP A 37 -7.92 10.80 -6.99
C ASP A 37 -6.64 10.52 -6.17
N ALA A 38 -6.79 10.19 -4.89
CA ALA A 38 -5.68 9.80 -4.02
C ALA A 38 -5.18 8.38 -4.28
N LEU A 39 -5.89 7.58 -5.09
CA LEU A 39 -5.51 6.21 -5.45
C LEU A 39 -5.06 6.06 -6.91
N GLU A 40 -5.24 7.08 -7.73
CA GLU A 40 -4.86 7.05 -9.13
C GLU A 40 -3.34 6.80 -9.30
N GLY A 41 -2.96 5.75 -10.03
CA GLY A 41 -1.55 5.38 -10.21
C GLY A 41 -0.85 4.83 -8.96
N LEU A 42 -1.58 4.55 -7.87
CA LEU A 42 -1.04 3.94 -6.66
C LEU A 42 -1.42 2.48 -6.56
N GLU A 43 -0.41 1.65 -6.33
CA GLU A 43 -0.62 0.26 -5.95
C GLU A 43 -0.79 0.21 -4.43
N VAL A 44 -1.96 -0.22 -3.95
CA VAL A 44 -2.26 -0.26 -2.51
C VAL A 44 -2.69 -1.67 -2.11
N VAL A 45 -2.05 -2.22 -1.08
CA VAL A 45 -2.29 -3.58 -0.59
C VAL A 45 -2.68 -3.55 0.89
N SER A 46 -3.85 -4.12 1.22
CA SER A 46 -4.27 -4.39 2.60
C SER A 46 -3.82 -5.78 3.03
N LEU A 47 -3.08 -5.87 4.13
CA LEU A 47 -2.67 -7.15 4.71
C LEU A 47 -3.87 -7.92 5.26
N VAL A 48 -4.85 -7.23 5.86
CA VAL A 48 -6.10 -7.81 6.34
C VAL A 48 -6.91 -8.41 5.18
N GLN A 49 -7.02 -7.70 4.05
CA GLN A 49 -7.73 -8.24 2.88
C GLN A 49 -7.00 -9.43 2.25
N ARG A 50 -5.66 -9.41 2.24
CA ARG A 50 -4.84 -10.45 1.60
C ARG A 50 -4.65 -11.71 2.45
N PHE A 51 -4.51 -11.56 3.77
CA PHE A 51 -4.17 -12.67 4.67
C PHE A 51 -5.20 -12.92 5.77
N GLY A 52 -6.20 -12.04 5.93
CA GLY A 52 -7.14 -12.05 7.04
C GLY A 52 -6.62 -11.27 8.25
N ALA A 53 -7.54 -10.75 9.06
CA ALA A 53 -7.21 -9.82 10.15
C ALA A 53 -6.32 -10.40 11.24
N GLU A 54 -6.51 -11.67 11.58
CA GLU A 54 -5.73 -12.36 12.62
C GLU A 54 -4.30 -12.63 12.14
N ALA A 55 -4.14 -13.21 10.94
CA ALA A 55 -2.84 -13.51 10.37
C ALA A 55 -2.02 -12.25 10.04
N ALA A 56 -2.69 -11.16 9.64
CA ALA A 56 -2.06 -9.87 9.40
C ALA A 56 -1.48 -9.25 10.69
N ARG A 57 -2.11 -9.48 11.85
CA ARG A 57 -1.66 -8.94 13.14
C ARG A 57 -0.58 -9.80 13.80
N ASN A 58 -0.61 -11.11 13.59
CA ASN A 58 0.32 -12.04 14.23
C ASN A 58 1.73 -12.05 13.61
N ASP A 59 1.86 -11.70 12.33
CA ASP A 59 3.15 -11.68 11.61
C ASP A 59 3.22 -10.54 10.58
N VAL A 60 3.17 -9.30 11.05
CA VAL A 60 3.16 -8.11 10.17
C VAL A 60 4.39 -8.07 9.26
N LEU A 61 5.58 -8.32 9.82
CA LEU A 61 6.84 -8.25 9.07
C LEU A 61 6.88 -9.26 7.94
N GLY A 62 6.60 -10.54 8.23
CA GLY A 62 6.57 -11.59 7.21
C GLY A 62 5.50 -11.32 6.16
N ARG A 63 4.36 -10.73 6.53
CA ARG A 63 3.33 -10.35 5.55
C ARG A 63 3.77 -9.21 4.64
N VAL A 64 4.44 -8.20 5.17
CA VAL A 64 4.98 -7.09 4.37
C VAL A 64 6.04 -7.61 3.39
N GLU A 65 6.98 -8.43 3.85
CA GLU A 65 8.03 -9.01 3.00
C GLU A 65 7.46 -9.84 1.85
N ASN A 66 6.46 -10.69 2.14
CA ASN A 66 5.77 -11.48 1.11
C ASN A 66 5.11 -10.59 0.04
N VAL A 67 4.40 -9.54 0.47
CA VAL A 67 3.74 -8.62 -0.46
C VAL A 67 4.77 -7.92 -1.35
N VAL A 68 5.83 -7.37 -0.76
CA VAL A 68 6.87 -6.66 -1.51
C VAL A 68 7.58 -7.59 -2.48
N ALA A 69 7.94 -8.81 -2.06
CA ALA A 69 8.57 -9.80 -2.92
C ALA A 69 7.70 -10.16 -4.13
N ASP A 70 6.39 -10.34 -3.92
CA ASP A 70 5.45 -10.67 -5.00
C ASP A 70 5.32 -9.52 -6.01
N VAL A 71 5.22 -8.27 -5.53
CA VAL A 71 5.15 -7.09 -6.41
C VAL A 71 6.44 -6.94 -7.23
N LEU A 72 7.60 -7.11 -6.59
CA LEU A 72 8.89 -7.03 -7.30
C LEU A 72 9.03 -8.12 -8.37
N ARG A 73 8.59 -9.36 -8.08
CA ARG A 73 8.58 -10.44 -9.08
C ARG A 73 7.66 -10.11 -10.25
N ALA A 74 6.46 -9.59 -9.99
CA ALA A 74 5.52 -9.20 -11.05
C ALA A 74 6.10 -8.11 -11.96
N ARG A 75 6.89 -7.18 -11.40
CA ARG A 75 7.56 -6.10 -12.15
C ARG A 75 8.82 -6.56 -12.88
N ALA A 76 9.53 -7.56 -12.36
CA ALA A 76 10.74 -8.10 -12.99
C ALA A 76 10.46 -9.08 -14.14
N GLY A 77 9.24 -9.65 -14.19
CA GLY A 77 8.80 -10.56 -15.24
C GLY A 77 8.02 -9.91 -16.39
N GLY A 78 7.88 -8.57 -16.40
CA GLY A 78 7.15 -7.79 -17.39
C GLY A 78 8.05 -7.10 -18.41
#